data_AF-A0AAU8GB28-F1
#
_entry.id   AF-A0AAU8GB28-F1
#
_cell.length_a   1.000
_cell.length_b   1.000
_cell.length_c   1.000
_cell.angle_alpha   90.00
_cell.angle_beta   90.00
_cell.angle_gamma   90.00
#
_symmetry.space_group_name_H-M   'P 1'
#
loop_
_entity.id
_entity.type
_entity.pdbx_description
1 polymer ?
#
loop_
_entity_poly.entity_id
_entity_poly.type
_entity_poly.pdbx_seq_one_letter_code
_entity_poly.pdbx_strand_id
1 'polypeptide(L)'
;MEWLLVFFAVDLVLGIIIAIALGRSIKGWSQDRKAEIEKLLSKAKPIDRVFNQADVSRLPPPVQRYLLKAIKQGTPYVSRLHLKQSGRMRFNQRWISIEADQYYSAEPLSFTWIAKMKLGPAWVAARDRYSNGKGNMLIKILSAVPLFDVRGPEMDHASLLRYLSELPWLPTAFLSDHITWKAIDDCTAEATITDGGISATGTFHFNEAGEVCEFTSLGRFRNETGKITPWSGTWSNYQEFNGFRIPTEGNAVWNDPQGDFEYVRLKIETAEYDQRVK
;
A
#
# COMPACT_ATOMS: atom_id res chain seq x y z
N MET A 1 30.51 -42.40 -26.35
CA MET A 1 30.71 -42.00 -24.95
C MET A 1 31.19 -40.55 -24.82
N GLU A 2 32.13 -40.08 -25.65
CA GLU A 2 32.71 -38.73 -25.51
C GLU A 2 31.70 -37.58 -25.67
N TRP A 3 30.75 -37.69 -26.61
CA TRP A 3 29.71 -36.65 -26.82
C TRP A 3 28.77 -36.45 -25.63
N LEU A 4 28.45 -37.51 -24.88
CA LEU A 4 27.58 -37.42 -23.69
C LEU A 4 28.24 -36.63 -22.55
N LEU A 5 29.55 -36.76 -22.39
CA LEU A 5 30.33 -35.99 -21.40
C LEU A 5 30.40 -34.51 -21.78
N VAL A 6 30.50 -34.20 -23.08
CA VAL A 6 30.50 -32.82 -23.58
C VAL A 6 29.13 -32.16 -23.37
N PHE A 7 28.01 -32.83 -23.66
CA PHE A 7 26.67 -32.29 -23.38
C PHE A 7 26.45 -32.05 -21.89
N PHE A 8 26.84 -33.01 -21.03
CA PHE A 8 26.74 -32.85 -19.59
C PHE A 8 27.58 -31.68 -19.05
N ALA A 9 28.79 -31.49 -19.58
CA ALA A 9 29.64 -30.35 -19.21
C ALA A 9 29.04 -29.01 -19.65
N VAL A 10 28.43 -28.94 -20.84
CA VAL A 10 27.75 -27.74 -21.35
C VAL A 10 26.51 -27.42 -20.50
N ASP A 11 25.68 -28.41 -20.19
CA ASP A 11 24.49 -28.24 -19.35
C ASP A 11 24.85 -27.81 -17.92
N LEU A 12 25.95 -28.35 -17.37
CA LEU A 12 26.46 -27.96 -16.06
C LEU A 12 26.95 -26.50 -16.06
N VAL A 13 27.73 -26.10 -17.08
CA VAL A 13 28.19 -24.71 -17.22
C VAL A 13 27.01 -23.75 -17.40
N LEU A 14 26.03 -24.12 -18.23
CA LEU A 14 24.81 -23.34 -18.42
C LEU A 14 24.01 -23.23 -17.11
N GLY A 15 23.89 -24.32 -16.36
CA GLY A 15 23.27 -24.35 -15.03
C GLY A 15 23.98 -23.42 -14.03
N ILE A 16 25.31 -23.40 -14.03
CA ILE A 16 26.11 -22.50 -13.19
C ILE A 16 25.90 -21.03 -13.60
N ILE A 17 25.91 -20.73 -14.90
CA ILE A 17 25.66 -19.37 -15.41
C ILE A 17 24.25 -18.90 -15.02
N ILE A 18 23.24 -19.75 -15.19
CA ILE A 18 21.86 -19.47 -14.79
C ILE A 18 21.78 -19.26 -13.27
N ALA A 19 22.42 -20.11 -12.47
CA ALA A 19 22.45 -19.96 -11.02
C ALA A 19 23.13 -18.66 -10.58
N ILE A 20 24.25 -18.27 -11.20
CA ILE A 20 24.94 -17.00 -10.94
C ILE A 20 24.04 -15.82 -11.35
N ALA A 21 23.38 -15.88 -12.51
CA ALA A 21 22.48 -14.83 -12.98
C ALA A 21 21.24 -14.67 -12.07
N LEU A 22 20.65 -15.78 -11.63
CA LEU A 22 19.56 -15.79 -10.65
C LEU A 22 20.03 -15.25 -9.30
N GLY A 23 21.19 -15.69 -8.80
CA GLY A 23 21.78 -15.21 -7.56
C GLY A 23 22.05 -13.70 -7.58
N ARG A 24 22.59 -13.18 -8.69
CA ARG A 24 22.77 -11.73 -8.89
C ARG A 24 21.44 -10.99 -8.93
N SER A 25 20.44 -11.51 -9.62
CA SER A 25 19.11 -10.89 -9.71
C SER A 25 18.39 -10.84 -8.36
N ILE A 26 18.47 -11.93 -7.58
CA ILE A 26 17.91 -12.01 -6.22
C ILE A 26 18.63 -11.03 -5.29
N LYS A 27 19.96 -10.99 -5.35
CA LYS A 27 20.76 -10.05 -4.53
C LYS A 27 20.45 -8.60 -4.90
N GLY A 28 20.38 -8.29 -6.20
CA GLY A 28 19.98 -6.98 -6.71
C GLY A 28 18.59 -6.59 -6.20
N TRP A 29 17.59 -7.47 -6.33
CA TRP A 29 16.25 -7.23 -5.78
C TRP A 29 16.25 -6.90 -4.28
N SER A 30 17.04 -7.63 -3.49
CA SER A 30 17.15 -7.36 -2.06
C SER A 30 17.80 -6.00 -1.78
N GLN A 31 18.90 -5.69 -2.46
CA GLN A 31 19.64 -4.43 -2.31
C GLN A 31 18.82 -3.23 -2.77
N ASP A 32 18.15 -3.33 -3.92
CA ASP A 32 17.31 -2.27 -4.49
C ASP A 32 16.16 -1.93 -3.54
N ARG A 33 15.48 -2.94 -2.97
CA ARG A 33 14.41 -2.72 -1.98
C ARG A 33 14.93 -2.04 -0.72
N LYS A 34 16.08 -2.49 -0.19
CA LYS A 34 16.68 -1.89 1.00
C LYS A 34 17.03 -0.42 0.75
N ALA A 35 17.71 -0.13 -0.37
CA ALA A 35 18.05 1.23 -0.76
C ALA A 35 16.80 2.10 -0.98
N GLU A 36 15.73 1.53 -1.55
CA GLU A 36 14.45 2.23 -1.73
C GLU A 36 13.81 2.60 -0.38
N ILE A 37 13.73 1.65 0.56
CA ILE A 37 13.19 1.90 1.91
C ILE A 37 14.03 2.94 2.63
N GLU A 38 15.36 2.80 2.64
CA GLU A 38 16.27 3.77 3.27
C GLU A 38 16.10 5.18 2.67
N LYS A 39 15.94 5.27 1.35
CA LYS A 39 15.70 6.54 0.65
C LYS A 39 14.34 7.14 1.01
N LEU A 40 13.29 6.33 1.13
CA LEU A 40 11.96 6.80 1.57
C LEU A 40 12.06 7.35 2.99
N LEU A 41 12.64 6.58 3.91
CA LEU A 41 12.69 6.93 5.33
C LEU A 41 13.62 8.11 5.64
N SER A 42 14.70 8.28 4.87
CA SER A 42 15.63 9.43 5.00
C SER A 42 15.07 10.73 4.44
N LYS A 43 14.11 10.65 3.51
CA LYS A 43 13.42 11.82 2.95
C LYS A 43 12.23 12.29 3.77
N ALA A 44 11.66 11.40 4.59
CA ALA A 44 10.56 11.74 5.48
C ALA A 44 10.97 12.86 6.42
N LYS A 45 10.24 13.97 6.39
CA LYS A 45 10.49 15.12 7.26
C LYS A 45 9.74 14.93 8.58
N PRO A 46 10.39 15.12 9.74
CA PRO A 46 9.68 15.18 11.01
C PRO A 46 8.60 16.26 10.97
N ILE A 47 7.43 15.95 11.52
CA ILE A 47 6.33 16.91 11.66
C ILE A 47 6.29 17.32 13.13
N ASP A 48 6.91 18.45 13.46
CA ASP A 48 6.97 18.98 14.84
C ASP A 48 5.64 19.64 15.22
N ARG A 49 4.62 18.80 15.38
CA ARG A 49 3.25 19.18 15.74
C ARG A 49 2.62 18.06 16.55
N VAL A 50 1.76 18.43 17.48
CA VAL A 50 0.89 17.50 18.22
C VAL A 50 -0.56 17.70 17.83
N PHE A 51 -1.34 16.62 17.86
CA PHE A 51 -2.77 16.66 17.59
C PHE A 51 -3.51 17.45 18.66
N ASN A 52 -4.23 18.47 18.22
CA ASN A 52 -5.20 19.19 19.03
C ASN A 52 -6.60 18.92 18.48
N GLN A 53 -7.56 18.60 19.34
CA GLN A 53 -8.96 18.41 18.92
C GLN A 53 -9.54 19.61 18.15
N ALA A 54 -9.06 20.84 18.38
CA ALA A 54 -9.46 22.01 17.60
C ALA A 54 -9.02 21.94 16.11
N ASP A 55 -8.01 21.13 15.78
CA ASP A 55 -7.48 20.98 14.42
C ASP A 55 -8.54 20.44 13.45
N VAL A 56 -9.51 19.65 13.94
CA VAL A 56 -10.53 19.03 13.09
C VAL A 56 -11.70 19.96 12.78
N SER A 57 -11.80 21.13 13.42
CA SER A 57 -12.98 22.01 13.39
C SER A 57 -13.44 22.42 11.97
N ARG A 58 -12.54 22.41 10.99
CA ARG A 58 -12.82 22.76 9.59
C ARG A 58 -13.16 21.57 8.69
N LEU A 59 -13.06 20.34 9.21
CA LEU A 59 -13.33 19.12 8.45
C LEU A 59 -14.83 18.78 8.42
N PRO A 60 -15.29 17.93 7.48
CA PRO A 60 -16.66 17.44 7.51
C PRO A 60 -17.00 16.72 8.83
N PRO A 61 -18.24 16.84 9.35
CA PRO A 61 -18.64 16.24 10.63
C PRO A 61 -18.27 14.75 10.82
N PRO A 62 -18.46 13.83 9.84
CA PRO A 62 -18.04 12.44 10.02
C PRO A 62 -16.53 12.28 10.19
N VAL A 63 -15.73 13.08 9.48
CA VAL A 63 -14.26 13.07 9.58
C VAL A 63 -13.81 13.60 10.95
N GLN A 64 -14.47 14.63 11.47
CA GLN A 64 -14.21 15.14 12.82
C GLN A 64 -14.40 14.04 13.86
N ARG A 65 -15.58 13.39 13.86
CA ARG A 65 -15.90 12.32 14.82
C ARG A 65 -14.90 11.18 14.74
N TYR A 66 -14.50 10.80 13.52
CA TYR A 66 -13.48 9.79 13.31
C TYR A 66 -12.13 10.19 13.92
N LEU A 67 -11.59 11.36 13.60
CA LEU A 67 -10.26 11.76 14.06
C LEU A 67 -10.19 11.98 15.57
N LEU A 68 -11.25 12.52 16.18
CA LEU A 68 -11.35 12.65 17.64
C LEU A 68 -11.35 11.30 18.37
N LYS A 69 -11.78 10.23 17.69
CA LYS A 69 -11.72 8.85 18.20
C LYS A 69 -10.41 8.15 17.83
N ALA A 70 -9.88 8.42 16.64
CA ALA A 70 -8.72 7.77 16.06
C ALA A 70 -7.40 8.30 16.64
N ILE A 71 -7.37 9.54 17.14
CA ILE A 71 -6.15 10.19 17.63
C ILE A 71 -6.38 10.71 19.05
N LYS A 72 -5.55 10.29 19.99
CA LYS A 72 -5.56 10.87 21.35
C LYS A 72 -5.03 12.31 21.34
N GLN A 73 -5.64 13.17 22.15
CA GLN A 73 -5.16 14.55 22.35
C GLN A 73 -3.69 14.54 22.77
N GLY A 74 -2.87 15.39 22.12
CA GLY A 74 -1.44 15.50 22.39
C GLY A 74 -0.58 14.43 21.71
N THR A 75 -1.15 13.49 20.97
CA THR A 75 -0.36 12.54 20.15
C THR A 75 0.40 13.30 19.06
N PRO A 76 1.72 13.10 18.90
CA PRO A 76 2.50 13.72 17.82
C PRO A 76 1.99 13.34 16.42
N TYR A 77 2.16 14.25 15.47
CA TYR A 77 1.96 13.93 14.06
C TYR A 77 3.00 12.92 13.61
N VAL A 78 2.56 11.97 12.77
CA VAL A 78 3.44 10.88 12.32
C VAL A 78 3.99 11.16 10.94
N SER A 79 5.31 11.12 10.82
CA SER A 79 5.99 11.30 9.53
C SER A 79 6.19 10.00 8.78
N ARG A 80 6.29 8.89 9.53
CA ARG A 80 6.61 7.54 9.02
C ARG A 80 5.77 6.49 9.72
N LEU A 81 5.47 5.44 8.96
CA LEU A 81 4.82 4.23 9.46
C LEU A 81 5.45 3.00 8.81
N HIS A 82 5.73 1.98 9.62
CA HIS A 82 6.01 0.63 9.15
C HIS A 82 4.90 -0.31 9.64
N LEU A 83 4.25 -1.00 8.70
CA LEU A 83 3.29 -2.06 8.98
C LEU A 83 3.87 -3.41 8.59
N LYS A 84 3.67 -4.41 9.46
CA LYS A 84 3.74 -5.82 9.08
C LYS A 84 2.36 -6.36 8.87
N GLN A 85 2.18 -7.06 7.77
CA GLN A 85 0.88 -7.54 7.31
C GLN A 85 0.93 -9.02 6.99
N SER A 86 -0.14 -9.73 7.34
CA SER A 86 -0.44 -11.06 6.84
C SER A 86 -1.77 -11.03 6.09
N GLY A 87 -2.05 -12.04 5.27
CA GLY A 87 -3.33 -12.07 4.59
C GLY A 87 -3.42 -13.05 3.45
N ARG A 88 -4.36 -12.78 2.54
CA ARG A 88 -4.55 -13.55 1.31
C ARG A 88 -4.82 -12.64 0.14
N MET A 89 -4.32 -13.01 -1.03
CA MET A 89 -4.61 -12.35 -2.31
C MET A 89 -5.10 -13.37 -3.32
N ARG A 90 -6.04 -12.98 -4.19
CA ARG A 90 -6.52 -13.81 -5.28
C ARG A 90 -5.60 -13.69 -6.47
N PHE A 91 -5.20 -14.85 -7.00
CA PHE A 91 -4.67 -14.98 -8.34
C PHE A 91 -5.68 -15.82 -9.14
N ASN A 92 -6.35 -15.20 -10.10
CA ASN A 92 -7.60 -15.71 -10.69
C ASN A 92 -8.64 -16.01 -9.59
N GLN A 93 -9.12 -17.25 -9.49
CA GLN A 93 -10.13 -17.66 -8.51
C GLN A 93 -9.53 -18.27 -7.23
N ARG A 94 -8.20 -18.32 -7.10
CA ARG A 94 -7.53 -18.99 -5.97
C ARG A 94 -6.93 -17.99 -5.00
N TRP A 95 -7.25 -18.17 -3.72
CA TRP A 95 -6.62 -17.43 -2.62
C TRP A 95 -5.23 -18.00 -2.31
N ILE A 96 -4.27 -17.12 -2.17
CA ILE A 96 -2.88 -17.45 -1.83
C ILE A 96 -2.49 -16.60 -0.62
N SER A 97 -1.83 -17.23 0.36
CA SER A 97 -1.32 -16.51 1.53
C SER A 97 -0.23 -15.50 1.12
N ILE A 98 -0.30 -14.33 1.73
CA ILE A 98 0.67 -13.26 1.55
C ILE A 98 1.21 -12.80 2.90
N GLU A 99 2.48 -12.46 2.92
CA GLU A 99 3.15 -11.71 3.99
C GLU A 99 3.71 -10.44 3.37
N ALA A 100 3.57 -9.30 4.04
CA ALA A 100 4.03 -8.04 3.51
C ALA A 100 4.55 -7.06 4.57
N ASP A 101 5.46 -6.21 4.12
CA ASP A 101 5.93 -5.03 4.82
C ASP A 101 5.49 -3.79 4.02
N GLN A 102 4.89 -2.82 4.69
CA GLN A 102 4.50 -1.54 4.11
C GLN A 102 5.19 -0.41 4.85
N TYR A 103 5.90 0.44 4.13
CA TYR A 103 6.53 1.65 4.67
C TYR A 103 5.84 2.87 4.07
N TYR A 104 5.53 3.86 4.90
CA TYR A 104 4.97 5.14 4.46
C TYR A 104 5.84 6.31 4.88
N SER A 105 5.73 7.40 4.11
CA SER A 105 6.01 8.75 4.58
C SER A 105 4.82 9.66 4.31
N ALA A 106 4.47 10.47 5.32
CA ALA A 106 3.42 11.47 5.22
C ALA A 106 3.86 12.78 4.55
N GLU A 107 5.16 13.10 4.60
CA GLU A 107 5.75 14.32 4.02
C GLU A 107 7.22 14.02 3.65
N PRO A 108 7.55 13.86 2.35
CA PRO A 108 6.63 13.86 1.20
C PRO A 108 5.78 12.58 1.13
N LEU A 109 4.60 12.68 0.50
CA LEU A 109 3.71 11.53 0.30
C LEU A 109 4.42 10.41 -0.44
N SER A 110 4.60 9.28 0.25
CA SER A 110 5.19 8.10 -0.36
C SER A 110 4.85 6.83 0.39
N PHE A 111 4.90 5.72 -0.35
CA PHE A 111 4.88 4.40 0.25
C PHE A 111 5.72 3.41 -0.55
N THR A 112 6.22 2.39 0.12
CA THR A 112 6.76 1.18 -0.49
C THR A 112 6.16 -0.03 0.20
N TRP A 113 5.41 -0.83 -0.56
CA TRP A 113 4.87 -2.11 -0.16
C TRP A 113 5.70 -3.23 -0.76
N ILE A 114 6.03 -4.23 0.05
CA ILE A 114 6.78 -5.39 -0.38
C ILE A 114 6.04 -6.61 0.13
N ALA A 115 5.66 -7.50 -0.79
CA ALA A 115 5.00 -8.74 -0.42
C ALA A 115 5.72 -9.96 -0.97
N LYS A 116 5.55 -11.05 -0.24
CA LYS A 116 5.99 -12.38 -0.60
C LYS A 116 4.80 -13.33 -0.58
N MET A 117 4.67 -14.12 -1.63
CA MET A 117 3.59 -15.09 -1.78
C MET A 117 4.13 -16.40 -2.37
N LYS A 118 3.46 -17.51 -2.07
CA LYS A 118 3.84 -18.83 -2.57
C LYS A 118 2.82 -19.33 -3.59
N LEU A 119 3.20 -19.35 -4.86
CA LEU A 119 2.38 -19.86 -5.96
C LEU A 119 2.88 -21.27 -6.33
N GLY A 120 2.27 -22.30 -5.72
CA GLY A 120 2.71 -23.70 -5.90
C GLY A 120 4.13 -23.93 -5.35
N PRO A 121 5.07 -24.48 -6.15
CA PRO A 121 6.46 -24.65 -5.72
C PRO A 121 7.30 -23.36 -5.79
N ALA A 122 6.79 -22.29 -6.42
CA ALA A 122 7.53 -21.06 -6.66
C ALA A 122 7.16 -19.92 -5.69
N TRP A 123 8.16 -19.10 -5.35
CA TRP A 123 7.95 -17.85 -4.63
C TRP A 123 7.76 -16.70 -5.61
N VAL A 124 6.80 -15.83 -5.32
CA VAL A 124 6.58 -14.59 -6.05
C VAL A 124 6.81 -13.43 -5.08
N ALA A 125 7.54 -12.43 -5.55
CA ALA A 125 7.78 -11.19 -4.83
C ALA A 125 7.05 -10.06 -5.55
N ALA A 126 6.33 -9.24 -4.81
CA ALA A 126 5.68 -8.04 -5.32
C ALA A 126 6.27 -6.80 -4.63
N ARG A 127 6.39 -5.71 -5.39
CA ARG A 127 6.71 -4.39 -4.89
C ARG A 127 5.72 -3.40 -5.51
N ASP A 128 5.01 -2.67 -4.68
CA ASP A 128 4.22 -1.51 -5.09
C ASP A 128 4.80 -0.28 -4.41
N ARG A 129 4.86 0.86 -5.11
CA ARG A 129 5.40 2.09 -4.52
C ARG A 129 4.74 3.30 -5.13
N TYR A 130 4.74 4.35 -4.34
CA TYR A 130 4.47 5.71 -4.77
C TYR A 130 5.54 6.64 -4.18
N SER A 131 6.14 7.48 -5.00
CA SER A 131 7.06 8.51 -4.53
C SER A 131 7.20 9.62 -5.56
N ASN A 132 7.14 10.88 -5.11
CA ASN A 132 7.31 12.07 -5.95
C ASN A 132 6.36 12.06 -7.17
N GLY A 133 5.06 11.83 -6.97
CA GLY A 133 4.10 11.77 -8.08
C GLY A 133 4.22 10.55 -8.99
N LYS A 134 5.02 9.53 -8.61
CA LYS A 134 5.28 8.35 -9.45
C LYS A 134 4.93 7.04 -8.77
N GLY A 135 4.00 6.30 -9.38
CA GLY A 135 3.58 4.96 -9.03
C GLY A 135 4.37 3.91 -9.80
N ASN A 136 4.65 2.77 -9.18
CA ASN A 136 5.19 1.61 -9.88
C ASN A 136 4.80 0.32 -9.17
N MET A 137 4.26 -0.63 -9.93
CA MET A 137 4.00 -2.00 -9.47
C MET A 137 4.91 -2.98 -10.21
N LEU A 138 5.67 -3.77 -9.46
CA LEU A 138 6.64 -4.72 -9.98
C LEU A 138 6.46 -6.08 -9.31
N ILE A 139 6.18 -7.11 -10.11
CA ILE A 139 6.02 -8.49 -9.66
C ILE A 139 7.12 -9.34 -10.30
N LYS A 140 7.84 -10.13 -9.50
CA LYS A 140 8.90 -11.04 -9.96
C LYS A 140 8.67 -12.47 -9.48
N ILE A 141 8.86 -13.45 -10.35
CA ILE A 141 9.00 -14.87 -9.97
C ILE A 141 10.41 -15.09 -9.44
N LEU A 142 10.52 -15.83 -8.33
CA LEU A 142 11.76 -16.16 -7.64
C LEU A 142 12.61 -14.93 -7.30
N SER A 143 11.97 -13.76 -7.16
CA SER A 143 12.64 -12.46 -7.00
C SER A 143 13.62 -12.08 -8.12
N ALA A 144 13.59 -12.77 -9.26
CA ALA A 144 14.58 -12.63 -10.33
C ALA A 144 13.94 -12.20 -11.65
N VAL A 145 12.92 -12.92 -12.11
CA VAL A 145 12.32 -12.72 -13.44
C VAL A 145 11.07 -11.86 -13.33
N PRO A 146 11.02 -10.66 -13.96
CA PRO A 146 9.84 -9.81 -13.92
C PRO A 146 8.67 -10.44 -14.69
N LEU A 147 7.51 -10.50 -14.03
CA LEU A 147 6.23 -10.84 -14.66
C LEU A 147 5.44 -9.60 -15.06
N PHE A 148 5.46 -8.58 -14.21
CA PHE A 148 4.77 -7.31 -14.42
C PHE A 148 5.67 -6.18 -13.95
N ASP A 149 5.81 -5.12 -14.76
CA ASP A 149 6.44 -3.85 -14.39
C ASP A 149 5.56 -2.73 -14.95
N VAL A 150 4.62 -2.27 -14.14
CA VAL A 150 3.58 -1.33 -14.56
C VAL A 150 3.95 0.06 -14.07
N ARG A 151 3.96 1.01 -15.00
CA ARG A 151 4.35 2.42 -14.82
C ARG A 151 3.49 3.28 -15.74
N GLY A 152 3.49 4.59 -15.48
CA GLY A 152 2.82 5.57 -16.33
C GLY A 152 1.76 6.35 -15.56
N PRO A 153 1.17 7.38 -16.19
CA PRO A 153 0.22 8.28 -15.54
C PRO A 153 -0.94 7.57 -14.85
N GLU A 154 -1.45 6.48 -15.44
CA GLU A 154 -2.55 5.70 -14.89
C GLU A 154 -2.15 4.97 -13.60
N MET A 155 -0.91 4.47 -13.54
CA MET A 155 -0.35 3.85 -12.33
C MET A 155 -0.02 4.91 -11.28
N ASP A 156 0.49 6.07 -11.69
CA ASP A 156 0.75 7.20 -10.79
C ASP A 156 -0.55 7.59 -10.05
N HIS A 157 -1.65 7.76 -10.78
CA HIS A 157 -2.98 8.03 -10.21
C HIS A 157 -3.49 6.87 -9.33
N ALA A 158 -3.39 5.62 -9.78
CA ALA A 158 -3.89 4.47 -9.03
C ALA A 158 -3.13 4.21 -7.72
N SER A 159 -1.83 4.52 -7.67
CA SER A 159 -1.02 4.46 -6.46
C SER A 159 -1.34 5.63 -5.51
N LEU A 160 -1.58 6.83 -6.02
CA LEU A 160 -2.00 7.98 -5.20
C LEU A 160 -3.39 7.75 -4.57
N LEU A 161 -4.34 7.21 -5.35
CA LEU A 161 -5.67 6.82 -4.84
C LEU A 161 -5.56 5.74 -3.75
N ARG A 162 -4.65 4.77 -3.93
CA ARG A 162 -4.37 3.76 -2.92
C ARG A 162 -3.86 4.40 -1.63
N TYR A 163 -2.89 5.32 -1.71
CA TYR A 163 -2.40 6.05 -0.53
C TYR A 163 -3.54 6.76 0.20
N LEU A 164 -4.44 7.44 -0.54
CA LEU A 164 -5.64 8.06 0.03
C LEU A 164 -6.52 7.04 0.75
N SER A 165 -6.80 5.89 0.14
CA SER A 165 -7.65 4.87 0.76
C SER A 165 -7.07 4.27 2.05
N GLU A 166 -5.75 4.26 2.18
CA GLU A 166 -4.99 3.66 3.28
C GLU A 166 -4.74 4.65 4.45
N LEU A 167 -5.24 5.89 4.35
CA LEU A 167 -5.12 6.89 5.41
C LEU A 167 -5.64 6.46 6.80
N PRO A 168 -6.62 5.53 6.95
CA PRO A 168 -6.98 5.05 8.28
C PRO A 168 -5.83 4.46 9.09
N TRP A 169 -4.73 4.05 8.45
CA TRP A 169 -3.48 3.65 9.11
C TRP A 169 -2.54 4.82 9.46
N LEU A 170 -2.75 6.00 8.89
CA LEU A 170 -2.04 7.25 9.16
C LEU A 170 -3.03 8.36 9.55
N PRO A 171 -3.71 8.29 10.71
CA PRO A 171 -4.82 9.21 11.00
C PRO A 171 -4.46 10.70 10.91
N THR A 172 -3.26 11.10 11.34
CA THR A 172 -2.83 12.51 11.24
C THR A 172 -2.69 13.01 9.80
N ALA A 173 -2.51 12.12 8.82
CA ALA A 173 -2.43 12.50 7.41
C ALA A 173 -3.79 12.90 6.82
N PHE A 174 -4.93 12.63 7.48
CA PHE A 174 -6.23 13.23 7.11
C PHE A 174 -6.22 14.76 7.18
N LEU A 175 -5.34 15.33 8.02
CA LEU A 175 -5.17 16.78 8.24
C LEU A 175 -4.10 17.39 7.34
N SER A 176 -3.61 16.63 6.34
CA SER A 176 -2.61 17.12 5.39
C SER A 176 -3.18 18.19 4.47
N ASP A 177 -2.36 19.21 4.17
CA ASP A 177 -2.70 20.25 3.18
C ASP A 177 -2.81 19.70 1.75
N HIS A 178 -2.35 18.46 1.51
CA HIS A 178 -2.55 17.75 0.25
C HIS A 178 -3.99 17.30 0.01
N ILE A 179 -4.85 17.32 1.04
CA ILE A 179 -6.21 16.79 0.99
C ILE A 179 -7.24 17.91 1.11
N THR A 180 -8.14 17.97 0.13
CA THR A 180 -9.35 18.78 0.21
C THR A 180 -10.54 17.88 0.53
N TRP A 181 -11.37 18.31 1.47
CA TRP A 181 -12.54 17.57 1.94
C TRP A 181 -13.84 18.25 1.53
N LYS A 182 -14.85 17.44 1.21
CA LYS A 182 -16.22 17.88 0.94
C LYS A 182 -17.20 16.99 1.69
N ALA A 183 -18.06 17.60 2.49
CA ALA A 183 -19.16 16.89 3.16
C ALA A 183 -20.19 16.42 2.12
N ILE A 184 -20.65 15.18 2.25
CA ILE A 184 -21.76 14.65 1.45
C ILE A 184 -23.01 14.55 2.33
N ASP A 185 -22.91 13.80 3.43
CA ASP A 185 -23.96 13.66 4.44
C ASP A 185 -23.36 13.38 5.84
N ASP A 186 -24.19 12.95 6.78
CA ASP A 186 -23.77 12.70 8.16
C ASP A 186 -22.80 11.51 8.28
N CYS A 187 -22.78 10.56 7.35
CA CYS A 187 -21.96 9.35 7.41
C CYS A 187 -20.96 9.23 6.27
N THR A 188 -20.87 10.23 5.39
CA THR A 188 -20.00 10.18 4.21
C THR A 188 -19.30 11.51 3.93
N ALA A 189 -18.06 11.42 3.48
CA ALA A 189 -17.27 12.58 3.05
C ALA A 189 -16.37 12.23 1.86
N GLU A 190 -16.32 13.12 0.88
CA GLU A 190 -15.41 13.02 -0.26
C GLU A 190 -14.07 13.65 0.10
N ALA A 191 -12.99 12.98 -0.29
CA ALA A 191 -11.63 13.46 -0.16
C ALA A 191 -10.95 13.48 -1.52
N THR A 192 -10.26 14.57 -1.83
CA THR A 192 -9.38 14.66 -3.00
C THR A 192 -7.96 14.93 -2.51
N ILE A 193 -7.04 14.02 -2.82
CA ILE A 193 -5.62 14.17 -2.55
C ILE A 193 -4.90 14.68 -3.80
N THR A 194 -3.95 15.60 -3.65
CA THR A 194 -3.15 16.12 -4.77
C THR A 194 -1.66 16.08 -4.46
N ASP A 195 -0.89 15.43 -5.33
CA ASP A 195 0.57 15.38 -5.25
C ASP A 195 1.19 15.22 -6.64
N GLY A 196 2.35 15.84 -6.87
CA GLY A 196 3.09 15.74 -8.13
C GLY A 196 2.31 16.19 -9.38
N GLY A 197 1.31 17.06 -9.23
CA GLY A 197 0.43 17.52 -10.31
C GLY A 197 -0.69 16.54 -10.68
N ILE A 198 -0.91 15.50 -9.88
CA ILE A 198 -1.95 14.48 -10.06
C ILE A 198 -2.92 14.60 -8.88
N SER A 199 -4.22 14.49 -9.15
CA SER A 199 -5.26 14.46 -8.12
C SER A 199 -6.02 13.14 -8.19
N ALA A 200 -6.33 12.56 -7.03
CA ALA A 200 -7.16 11.36 -6.91
C ALA A 200 -8.28 11.59 -5.89
N THR A 201 -9.49 11.13 -6.22
CA THR A 201 -10.70 11.37 -5.42
C THR A 201 -11.38 10.05 -5.03
N GLY A 202 -11.87 10.00 -3.80
CA GLY A 202 -12.73 8.93 -3.32
C GLY A 202 -13.56 9.37 -2.11
N THR A 203 -14.49 8.50 -1.73
CA THR A 203 -15.46 8.75 -0.68
C THR A 203 -15.19 7.82 0.49
N PHE A 204 -15.07 8.41 1.68
CA PHE A 204 -15.01 7.68 2.94
C PHE A 204 -16.42 7.53 3.51
N HIS A 205 -16.72 6.33 3.99
CA HIS A 205 -17.96 5.98 4.68
C HIS A 205 -17.65 5.64 6.12
N PHE A 206 -18.50 6.13 7.02
CA PHE A 206 -18.32 6.04 8.46
C PHE A 206 -19.50 5.31 9.08
N ASN A 207 -19.20 4.37 9.97
CA ASN A 207 -20.23 3.61 10.68
C ASN A 207 -20.82 4.42 11.85
N GLU A 208 -21.84 3.87 12.51
CA GLU A 208 -22.49 4.47 13.68
C GLU A 208 -21.53 4.75 14.85
N ALA A 209 -20.44 3.96 14.95
CA ALA A 209 -19.40 4.15 15.95
C ALA A 209 -18.39 5.26 15.58
N GLY A 210 -18.59 5.96 14.46
CA GLY A 210 -17.72 7.02 13.93
C GLY A 210 -16.40 6.50 13.36
N GLU A 211 -16.29 5.22 13.02
CA GLU A 211 -15.10 4.62 12.42
C GLU A 211 -15.24 4.57 10.90
N VAL A 212 -14.15 4.79 10.16
CA VAL A 212 -14.13 4.53 8.72
C VAL A 212 -14.37 3.02 8.52
N CYS A 213 -15.43 2.67 7.79
CA CYS A 213 -15.79 1.27 7.49
C CYS A 213 -15.60 0.91 6.02
N GLU A 214 -15.66 1.89 5.12
CA GLU A 214 -15.51 1.68 3.68
C GLU A 214 -14.90 2.92 3.01
N PHE A 215 -14.15 2.68 1.94
CA PHE A 215 -13.71 3.67 0.98
C PHE A 215 -14.16 3.25 -0.41
N THR A 216 -14.74 4.17 -1.18
CA THR A 216 -15.14 3.93 -2.57
C THR A 216 -14.54 4.97 -3.52
N SER A 217 -14.28 4.57 -4.76
CA SER A 217 -13.89 5.50 -5.83
C SER A 217 -14.58 5.11 -7.13
N LEU A 218 -14.94 6.11 -7.93
CA LEU A 218 -15.57 5.92 -9.24
C LEU A 218 -14.64 5.17 -10.23
N GLY A 219 -13.34 5.13 -9.95
CA GLY A 219 -12.40 4.50 -10.86
C GLY A 219 -10.97 4.46 -10.39
N ARG A 220 -10.38 3.27 -10.41
CA ARG A 220 -8.94 3.03 -10.29
C ARG A 220 -8.43 2.27 -11.50
N PHE A 221 -7.22 2.59 -11.98
CA PHE A 221 -6.62 1.85 -13.07
C PHE A 221 -6.36 0.39 -12.68
N ARG A 222 -6.90 -0.53 -13.48
CA ARG A 222 -6.77 -1.97 -13.34
C ARG A 222 -5.91 -2.52 -14.48
N ASN A 223 -4.70 -2.96 -14.16
CA ASN A 223 -3.71 -3.36 -15.16
C ASN A 223 -4.18 -4.56 -16.01
N GLU A 224 -4.90 -5.52 -15.43
CA GLU A 224 -5.33 -6.73 -16.15
C GLU A 224 -6.31 -6.44 -17.28
N THR A 225 -7.10 -5.37 -17.15
CA THR A 225 -8.11 -4.98 -18.15
C THR A 225 -7.69 -3.75 -18.95
N GLY A 226 -6.68 -3.00 -18.49
CA GLY A 226 -6.27 -1.72 -19.06
C GLY A 226 -7.32 -0.63 -18.91
N LYS A 227 -8.26 -0.77 -17.97
CA LYS A 227 -9.41 0.13 -17.80
C LYS A 227 -9.42 0.77 -16.42
N ILE A 228 -10.11 1.90 -16.35
CA ILE A 228 -10.55 2.48 -15.08
C ILE A 228 -11.79 1.70 -14.62
N THR A 229 -11.71 1.09 -13.44
CA THR A 229 -12.77 0.26 -12.86
C THR A 229 -13.14 0.79 -11.48
N PRO A 230 -14.43 0.91 -11.12
CA PRO A 230 -14.84 1.26 -9.77
C PRO A 230 -14.19 0.33 -8.75
N TRP A 231 -13.79 0.90 -7.63
CA TRP A 231 -12.95 0.23 -6.66
C TRP A 231 -13.35 0.61 -5.24
N SER A 232 -13.40 -0.38 -4.36
CA SER A 232 -13.68 -0.17 -2.95
C SER A 232 -12.76 -0.98 -2.05
N GLY A 233 -12.70 -0.56 -0.78
CA GLY A 233 -12.05 -1.31 0.28
C GLY A 233 -12.77 -1.09 1.60
N THR A 234 -12.82 -2.14 2.42
CA THR A 234 -13.45 -2.06 3.74
C THR A 234 -12.41 -2.13 4.85
N TRP A 235 -12.77 -1.56 6.00
CA TRP A 235 -11.91 -1.42 7.17
C TRP A 235 -12.67 -1.86 8.41
N SER A 236 -12.03 -2.68 9.25
CA SER A 236 -12.67 -3.20 10.45
C SER A 236 -11.64 -3.55 11.54
N ASN A 237 -12.17 -4.03 12.67
CA ASN A 237 -11.38 -4.48 13.83
C ASN A 237 -10.39 -3.40 14.32
N TYR A 238 -10.93 -2.25 14.74
CA TYR A 238 -10.12 -1.13 15.20
C TYR A 238 -9.42 -1.42 16.54
N GLN A 239 -8.11 -1.24 16.58
CA GLN A 239 -7.27 -1.46 17.76
C GLN A 239 -6.31 -0.28 17.99
N GLU A 240 -5.75 -0.18 19.20
CA GLU A 240 -4.90 0.93 19.60
C GLU A 240 -3.40 0.63 19.44
N PHE A 241 -2.66 1.55 18.82
CA PHE A 241 -1.22 1.53 18.59
C PHE A 241 -0.64 2.93 18.83
N ASN A 242 0.25 3.09 19.82
CA ASN A 242 0.97 4.34 20.09
C ASN A 242 0.11 5.62 20.10
N GLY A 243 -1.09 5.54 20.68
CA GLY A 243 -2.03 6.68 20.76
C GLY A 243 -2.91 6.90 19.52
N PHE A 244 -2.85 5.98 18.55
CA PHE A 244 -3.74 5.90 17.39
C PHE A 244 -4.66 4.70 17.49
N ARG A 245 -5.94 4.86 17.11
CA ARG A 245 -6.88 3.76 16.93
C ARG A 245 -7.09 3.53 15.43
N ILE A 246 -6.54 2.45 14.90
CA ILE A 246 -6.51 2.14 13.45
C ILE A 246 -7.20 0.81 13.13
N PRO A 247 -7.72 0.59 11.90
CA PRO A 247 -8.27 -0.70 11.52
C PRO A 247 -7.14 -1.73 11.37
N THR A 248 -7.36 -2.94 11.89
CA THR A 248 -6.39 -4.05 11.77
C THR A 248 -6.78 -5.08 10.74
N GLU A 249 -7.98 -4.99 10.17
CA GLU A 249 -8.44 -5.83 9.07
C GLU A 249 -8.94 -4.95 7.94
N GLY A 250 -8.63 -5.36 6.71
CA GLY A 250 -9.15 -4.68 5.52
C GLY A 250 -9.13 -5.55 4.27
N ASN A 251 -9.90 -5.14 3.28
CA ASN A 251 -9.97 -5.80 1.98
C ASN A 251 -9.99 -4.80 0.84
N ALA A 252 -9.86 -5.28 -0.39
CA ALA A 252 -10.12 -4.48 -1.57
C ALA A 252 -10.84 -5.28 -2.67
N VAL A 253 -11.67 -4.56 -3.41
CA VAL A 253 -12.68 -5.10 -4.32
C VAL A 253 -12.66 -4.30 -5.62
N TRP A 254 -12.68 -5.01 -6.74
CA TRP A 254 -13.06 -4.42 -8.02
C TRP A 254 -14.57 -4.55 -8.20
N ASN A 255 -15.28 -3.43 -8.36
CA ASN A 255 -16.74 -3.44 -8.53
C ASN A 255 -17.08 -3.47 -10.02
N ASP A 256 -17.09 -4.68 -10.60
CA ASP A 256 -17.41 -4.88 -12.01
C ASP A 256 -18.95 -4.92 -12.20
N PRO A 257 -19.48 -4.52 -13.38
CA PRO A 257 -20.92 -4.61 -13.67
C PRO A 257 -21.50 -6.02 -13.56
N GLN A 258 -20.66 -7.06 -13.67
CA GLN A 258 -21.04 -8.46 -13.58
C GLN A 258 -20.99 -9.01 -12.15
N GLY A 259 -20.48 -8.22 -11.19
CA GLY A 259 -20.34 -8.59 -9.79
C GLY A 259 -19.00 -8.18 -9.20
N ASP A 260 -18.97 -8.10 -7.88
CA ASP A 260 -17.79 -7.71 -7.13
C ASP A 260 -16.70 -8.79 -7.14
N PHE A 261 -15.46 -8.36 -7.37
CA PHE A 261 -14.28 -9.21 -7.29
C PHE A 261 -13.35 -8.74 -6.17
N GLU A 262 -13.57 -9.28 -4.98
CA GLU A 262 -12.66 -9.13 -3.84
C GLU A 262 -11.36 -9.88 -4.12
N TYR A 263 -10.24 -9.16 -4.14
CA TYR A 263 -8.95 -9.72 -4.56
C TYR A 263 -7.89 -9.73 -3.47
N VAL A 264 -8.10 -9.03 -2.35
CA VAL A 264 -7.13 -9.01 -1.24
C VAL A 264 -7.84 -8.88 0.09
N ARG A 265 -7.30 -9.59 1.10
CA ARG A 265 -7.62 -9.44 2.52
C ARG A 265 -6.32 -9.32 3.28
N LEU A 266 -6.20 -8.29 4.11
CA LEU A 266 -5.02 -8.02 4.92
C LEU A 266 -5.38 -7.92 6.39
N LYS A 267 -4.45 -8.36 7.22
CA LYS A 267 -4.44 -8.16 8.65
C LYS A 267 -3.15 -7.44 9.05
N ILE A 268 -3.26 -6.44 9.90
CA ILE A 268 -2.12 -5.74 10.51
C ILE A 268 -1.65 -6.54 11.72
N GLU A 269 -0.39 -6.97 11.69
CA GLU A 269 0.26 -7.67 12.79
C GLU A 269 0.98 -6.69 13.73
N THR A 270 1.65 -5.69 13.15
CA THR A 270 2.31 -4.61 13.90
C THR A 270 2.18 -3.29 13.16
N ALA A 271 2.11 -2.19 13.91
CA ALA A 271 2.17 -0.83 13.41
C ALA A 271 3.19 -0.02 14.22
N GLU A 272 4.24 0.45 13.53
CA GLU A 272 5.35 1.18 14.13
C GLU A 272 5.42 2.60 13.55
N TYR A 273 5.07 3.58 14.37
CA TYR A 273 5.10 5.00 14.00
C TYR A 273 6.44 5.64 14.40
N ASP A 274 7.08 6.33 13.46
CA ASP A 274 8.31 7.13 13.63
C ASP A 274 9.49 6.44 14.35
N GLN A 275 9.46 5.11 14.46
CA GLN A 275 10.56 4.33 15.00
C GLN A 275 11.79 4.46 14.09
N ARG A 276 12.98 4.48 14.71
CA ARG A 276 14.22 4.32 13.95
C ARG A 276 14.26 2.87 13.49
N VAL A 277 14.37 2.64 12.19
CA VAL A 277 14.69 1.31 11.65
C VAL A 277 16.00 0.88 12.29
N LYS A 278 15.96 -0.22 13.05
CA LYS A 278 17.13 -0.83 13.68
C LYS A 278 18.03 -1.50 12.65
#